data_AF-A0A2S7U4F2-F1
#
_entry.id   AF-A0A2S7U4F2-F1
#
_cell.length_a   1.000
_cell.length_b   1.000
_cell.length_c   1.000
_cell.angle_alpha   90.00
_cell.angle_beta   90.00
_cell.angle_gamma   90.00
#
_symmetry.space_group_name_H-M   'P 1'
#
loop_
_entity.id
_entity.type
_entity.pdbx_description
1 polymer ?
#
loop_
_entity_poly.entity_id
_entity_poly.type
_entity_poly.pdbx_seq_one_letter_code
_entity_poly.pdbx_strand_id
1 'polypeptide(L)' 'MHCIALTLLLFGISGYADSEPVEFNRDIRPILSDKCYACHGPDKEAREADLRLDTEEGHGRRQSS' A
#
# COMPACT_ATOMS: atom_id res chain seq x y z
N MET A 1 -29.01 -40.36 -0.73
CA MET A 1 -29.44 -39.06 -1.30
C MET A 1 -29.28 -37.88 -0.34
N HIS A 2 -29.33 -38.07 1.00
CA HIS A 2 -29.13 -36.97 1.96
C HIS A 2 -27.66 -36.69 2.34
N CYS A 3 -26.72 -37.62 2.09
CA CYS A 3 -25.31 -37.44 2.43
C CYS A 3 -24.48 -36.64 1.40
N ILE A 4 -24.97 -36.49 0.16
CA ILE A 4 -24.27 -35.74 -0.92
C ILE A 4 -24.51 -34.23 -0.78
N ALA A 5 -25.66 -33.83 -0.25
CA ALA A 5 -26.00 -32.42 -0.01
C ALA A 5 -25.19 -31.80 1.14
N LEU A 6 -24.80 -32.61 2.14
CA LEU A 6 -24.05 -32.14 3.30
C LEU A 6 -22.55 -31.95 3.00
N THR A 7 -21.99 -32.70 2.05
CA THR A 7 -20.60 -32.58 1.61
C THR A 7 -20.34 -31.35 0.73
N LEU A 8 -21.31 -30.91 -0.07
CA LEU A 8 -21.19 -29.68 -0.89
C LEU A 8 -21.22 -28.39 -0.04
N LEU A 9 -21.88 -28.43 1.12
CA LEU A 9 -22.03 -27.27 2.00
C LEU A 9 -20.74 -26.90 2.76
N LEU A 10 -19.80 -27.85 2.89
CA LEU A 10 -18.53 -27.68 3.60
C LEU A 10 -17.37 -27.23 2.69
N PHE A 11 -17.55 -27.22 1.36
CA PHE A 11 -16.47 -26.98 0.39
C PHE A 11 -16.59 -25.65 -0.39
N GLY A 12 -17.64 -24.87 -0.17
CA GLY A 12 -18.04 -23.78 -1.08
C GLY A 12 -17.66 -22.35 -0.70
N ILE A 13 -16.86 -22.10 0.34
CA ILE A 13 -16.58 -20.73 0.84
C ILE A 13 -15.10 -20.34 0.88
N SER A 14 -14.26 -20.95 0.03
CA SER A 14 -12.93 -20.37 -0.24
C SER A 14 -13.02 -19.20 -1.21
N GLY A 15 -13.75 -18.15 -0.80
CA GLY A 15 -13.62 -16.82 -1.39
C GLY A 15 -12.36 -16.18 -0.83
N TYR A 16 -11.21 -16.42 -1.46
CA TYR A 16 -10.03 -15.60 -1.19
C TYR A 16 -10.34 -14.19 -1.69
N ALA A 17 -10.53 -13.26 -0.77
CA ALA A 17 -10.43 -11.85 -1.08
C ALA A 17 -8.98 -11.60 -1.51
N ASP A 18 -8.76 -11.52 -2.82
CA ASP A 18 -7.52 -11.04 -3.37
C ASP A 18 -7.48 -9.54 -3.07
N SER A 19 -6.85 -9.17 -1.96
CA SER A 19 -6.51 -7.78 -1.73
C SER A 19 -5.55 -7.38 -2.84
N GLU A 20 -5.99 -6.49 -3.74
CA GLU A 20 -5.11 -5.97 -4.78
C GLU A 20 -3.79 -5.51 -4.15
N PRO A 21 -2.64 -5.84 -4.77
CA PRO A 21 -1.36 -5.35 -4.31
C PRO A 21 -1.38 -3.82 -4.18
N VAL A 22 -0.77 -3.32 -3.09
CA VAL A 22 -0.59 -1.89 -2.90
C VAL A 22 0.46 -1.41 -3.88
N GLU A 23 0.06 -0.46 -4.73
CA GLU A 23 0.90 0.11 -5.78
C GLU A 23 1.31 1.52 -5.40
N PHE A 24 2.63 1.77 -5.24
CA PHE A 24 3.13 3.05 -4.74
C PHE A 24 2.59 4.24 -5.54
N ASN A 25 2.58 4.16 -6.87
CA ASN A 25 2.16 5.28 -7.72
C ASN A 25 0.65 5.54 -7.66
N ARG A 26 -0.17 4.50 -7.48
CA ARG A 26 -1.63 4.59 -7.43
C ARG A 26 -2.12 4.97 -6.03
N ASP A 27 -1.54 4.35 -5.01
CA ASP A 27 -2.09 4.34 -3.67
C ASP A 27 -1.34 5.27 -2.70
N ILE A 28 0.00 5.39 -2.83
CA ILE A 28 0.85 6.12 -1.85
C ILE A 28 1.23 7.52 -2.34
N ARG A 29 1.71 7.64 -3.58
CA ARG A 29 2.20 8.89 -4.16
C ARG A 29 1.17 10.03 -4.08
N PRO A 30 -0.14 9.82 -4.35
CA PRO A 30 -1.12 10.91 -4.22
C PRO A 30 -1.23 11.46 -2.80
N ILE A 31 -1.09 10.60 -1.79
CA ILE A 31 -1.13 11.00 -0.38
C ILE A 31 0.09 11.85 -0.04
N LEU A 32 1.29 11.42 -0.44
CA LEU A 32 2.52 12.17 -0.21
C LEU A 32 2.53 13.51 -0.96
N SER A 33 1.98 13.53 -2.17
CA SER A 33 1.84 14.77 -2.94
C SER A 33 0.92 15.79 -2.28
N ASP A 34 -0.17 15.34 -1.66
CA ASP A 34 -1.14 16.21 -0.99
C ASP A 34 -0.65 16.67 0.39
N LYS A 35 0.04 15.80 1.13
CA LYS A 35 0.36 16.05 2.55
C LYS A 35 1.82 16.42 2.84
N CYS A 36 2.76 16.05 1.97
CA CYS A 36 4.17 16.03 2.34
C CYS A 36 5.09 16.77 1.35
N TYR A 37 4.85 16.67 0.04
CA TYR A 37 5.78 17.20 -0.97
C TYR A 37 5.88 18.73 -1.00
N ALA A 38 4.93 19.44 -0.40
CA ALA A 38 5.04 20.88 -0.22
C ALA A 38 6.30 21.27 0.57
N CYS A 39 6.65 20.53 1.63
CA CYS A 39 7.80 20.81 2.49
C CYS A 39 8.93 19.78 2.37
N HIS A 40 8.67 18.57 1.86
CA HIS A 40 9.65 17.47 1.78
C HIS A 40 9.72 16.85 0.38
N GLY A 41 9.41 17.65 -0.64
CA GLY A 41 9.42 17.22 -2.04
C GLY A 41 10.60 17.77 -2.84
N PRO A 42 10.47 17.85 -4.17
CA PRO A 42 11.59 18.17 -5.05
C PRO A 42 12.03 19.63 -5.02
N ASP A 43 11.16 20.55 -4.61
CA ASP A 43 11.46 21.97 -4.51
C ASP A 43 12.52 22.21 -3.43
N LYS A 44 13.68 22.75 -3.82
CA LYS A 44 14.79 22.99 -2.90
C LYS A 44 14.54 24.15 -1.95
N GLU A 45 13.77 25.14 -2.37
CA GLU A 45 13.55 26.37 -1.59
C GLU A 45 12.51 26.14 -0.49
N ALA A 46 11.53 25.28 -0.74
CA ALA A 46 10.51 24.89 0.23
C ALA A 46 10.93 23.70 1.12
N ARG A 47 12.08 23.07 0.85
CA ARG A 47 12.47 21.81 1.49
C ARG A 47 12.99 22.00 2.90
N GLU A 48 12.31 21.36 3.83
CA GLU A 48 12.63 21.36 5.25
C GLU A 48 13.43 20.11 5.66
N ALA A 49 14.25 20.27 6.70
CA ALA A 49 15.01 19.19 7.35
C ALA A 49 15.91 18.34 6.41
N ASP A 50 16.24 18.86 5.23
CA ASP A 50 16.95 18.16 4.14
C ASP A 50 16.31 16.81 3.75
N LEU A 51 15.03 16.60 4.10
CA LEU A 51 14.30 15.35 3.87
C LEU A 51 13.65 15.35 2.49
N ARG A 52 13.75 14.21 1.79
CA ARG A 52 13.23 14.02 0.42
C ARG A 52 12.33 12.79 0.31
N LEU A 53 11.04 12.94 0.61
CA LEU A 53 10.07 11.84 0.52
C LEU A 53 9.64 11.53 -0.91
N ASP A 54 10.13 12.25 -1.91
CA ASP A 54 9.90 11.99 -3.32
C ASP A 54 10.92 11.01 -3.93
N THR A 55 11.97 10.63 -3.19
CA THR A 55 13.04 9.73 -3.67
C THR A 55 13.13 8.46 -2.82
N GLU A 56 13.61 7.36 -3.39
CA GLU A 56 13.72 6.07 -2.70
C GLU A 56 14.58 6.17 -1.43
N GLU A 57 15.66 6.94 -1.48
CA GLU A 57 16.59 7.12 -0.36
C GLU A 57 15.92 7.74 0.86
N GLY A 58 14.99 8.68 0.66
CA GLY A 58 14.29 9.36 1.74
C GLY A 58 13.20 8.52 2.41
N HIS A 59 12.81 7.37 1.85
CA HIS A 59 11.80 6.49 2.45
C HIS A 59 12.33 5.60 3.58
N GLY A 60 13.64 5.57 3.81
CA GLY A 60 14.27 4.74 4.84
C GLY A 60 14.17 3.24 4.54
N ARG A 61 15.23 2.48 4.84
CA ARG A 61 15.18 1.02 4.71
C ARG A 61 14.05 0.48 5.59
N ARG A 62 13.11 -0.23 4.96
CA ARG A 62 12.03 -0.96 5.62
C ARG A 62 12.64 -1.80 6.75
N GLN A 63 12.34 -1.45 7.99
CA GLN A 63 12.52 -2.38 9.11
C GLN A 63 11.43 -3.45 8.95
N SER A 64 11.72 -4.48 8.17
CA SER A 64 10.94 -5.72 8.16
C SER A 64 11.28 -6.50 9.44
N SER A 65 10.39 -6.44 10.43
CA SER A 65 10.17 -7.54 11.39
C SER A 65 9.34 -8.64 10.73
#